data_AF-A0A967GT73-F1
#
_entry.id   AF-A0A967GT73-F1
#
_cell.length_a   1.000
_cell.length_b   1.000
_cell.length_c   1.000
_cell.angle_alpha   90.00
_cell.angle_beta   90.00
_cell.angle_gamma   90.00
#
_symmetry.space_group_name_H-M   'P 1'
#
loop_
_entity.id
_entity.type
_entity.pdbx_description
1 polymer ?
#
loop_
_entity_poly.entity_id
_entity_poly.type
_entity_poly.pdbx_seq_one_letter_code
_entity_poly.pdbx_strand_id
1 'polypeptide(L)' 'MKLVSLLSERRVVPEMSSETHWDALGELVDHLVETGSLDAERREAVLGALHAREEQVTTGIGHGV' A
#
# COMPACT_ATOMS: atom_id res chain seq x y z
N MET A 1 15.40 -11.38 -1.98
CA MET A 1 15.36 -10.06 -1.32
C MET A 1 15.06 -10.26 0.16
N LYS A 2 15.60 -9.43 1.05
CA LYS A 2 15.32 -9.51 2.49
C LYS A 2 14.33 -8.40 2.86
N LEU A 3 13.35 -8.67 3.73
CA LEU A 3 12.36 -7.66 4.14
C LEU A 3 13.02 -6.36 4.64
N VAL A 4 14.13 -6.49 5.38
CA VAL A 4 14.93 -5.38 5.90
C VAL A 4 15.46 -4.43 4.82
N SER A 5 15.64 -4.88 3.56
CA SER A 5 16.08 -3.98 2.49
C SER A 5 14.95 -3.14 1.90
N LEU A 6 13.69 -3.49 2.19
CA LEU A 6 12.50 -2.78 1.73
C LEU A 6 11.90 -1.90 2.83
N LEU A 7 12.08 -2.25 4.10
CA LEU A 7 11.55 -1.47 5.22
C LEU A 7 12.47 -0.31 5.61
N SER A 8 11.86 0.83 5.92
CA SER A 8 12.50 2.00 6.52
C SER A 8 11.45 2.75 7.32
N GLU A 9 11.83 3.49 8.36
CA GLU A 9 10.90 4.27 9.19
C GLU A 9 10.00 5.20 8.35
N ARG A 10 10.55 5.80 7.30
CA ARG A 10 9.78 6.65 6.36
C ARG A 10 8.66 5.91 5.63
N ARG A 11 8.64 4.58 5.61
CA ARG A 11 7.60 3.76 4.95
C ARG A 11 6.63 3.13 5.96
N VAL A 12 6.58 3.63 7.18
CA VAL A 12 5.65 3.19 8.21
C VAL A 12 4.58 4.26 8.40
N VAL A 13 3.31 3.87 8.28
CA VAL A 13 2.14 4.70 8.57
C VAL A 13 1.47 4.17 9.83
N PRO A 14 1.75 4.75 11.01
CA PRO A 14 1.01 4.42 12.22
C PRO A 14 -0.40 5.02 12.17
N GLU A 15 -1.33 4.42 12.92
CA GLU A 15 -2.67 5.01 13.17
C GLU A 15 -3.45 5.38 11.91
N MET A 16 -3.43 4.49 10.91
CA MET A 16 -4.20 4.66 9.68
C MET A 16 -5.68 4.94 9.97
N SER A 17 -6.27 5.82 9.16
CA SER A 17 -7.65 6.29 9.33
C SER A 17 -8.67 5.54 8.47
N SER A 18 -8.20 4.72 7.53
CA SER A 18 -9.02 3.99 6.59
C SER A 18 -9.97 2.97 7.25
N GLU A 19 -11.24 2.97 6.82
CA GLU A 19 -12.27 2.06 7.34
C GLU A 19 -12.50 0.84 6.43
N THR A 20 -12.08 0.92 5.17
CA THR A 20 -12.18 -0.19 4.20
C THR A 20 -10.81 -0.58 3.65
N HIS A 21 -10.69 -1.78 3.10
CA HIS A 21 -9.44 -2.22 2.48
C HIS A 21 -9.05 -1.37 1.27
N TRP A 22 -10.02 -0.78 0.56
CA TRP A 22 -9.75 0.07 -0.60
C TRP A 22 -9.23 1.43 -0.16
N ASP A 23 -9.81 2.00 0.89
CA ASP A 23 -9.32 3.24 1.48
C ASP A 23 -7.90 3.04 2.02
N ALA A 24 -7.65 1.88 2.67
CA ALA A 24 -6.34 1.54 3.22
C ALA A 24 -5.26 1.43 2.13
N LEU A 25 -5.58 0.83 0.97
CA LEU A 25 -4.67 0.79 -0.18
C LEU A 25 -4.40 2.20 -0.71
N GLY A 26 -5.41 3.06 -0.76
CA GLY A 26 -5.28 4.48 -1.11
C GLY A 26 -4.29 5.20 -0.19
N GLU A 27 -4.54 5.15 1.13
CA GLU A 27 -3.71 5.78 2.16
C GLU A 27 -2.25 5.30 2.13
N LEU A 28 -2.03 3.99 1.93
CA LEU A 28 -0.68 3.44 1.80
C LEU A 28 0.04 3.92 0.54
N VAL A 29 -0.65 3.99 -0.60
CA VAL A 29 -0.05 4.48 -1.86
C VAL A 29 0.24 5.97 -1.77
N ASP A 30 -0.65 6.75 -1.15
CA ASP A 30 -0.46 8.19 -0.91
C ASP A 30 0.79 8.44 -0.07
N HIS A 31 0.98 7.70 1.01
CA HIS A 31 2.19 7.80 1.83
C HIS A 31 3.48 7.47 1.05
N LEU A 32 3.42 6.52 0.11
CA LEU A 32 4.56 6.22 -0.76
C LEU A 32 4.88 7.39 -1.71
N VAL A 33 3.86 8.10 -2.19
CA VAL A 33 4.04 9.31 -3.00
C VAL A 33 4.63 10.45 -2.17
N GLU A 34 4.07 10.70 -0.99
CA GLU A 34 4.52 11.76 -0.08
C GLU A 34 5.97 11.59 0.37
N THR A 35 6.40 10.34 0.58
CA THR A 35 7.77 10.02 0.98
C THR A 35 8.75 9.93 -0.20
N GLY A 36 8.29 10.16 -1.43
CA GLY A 36 9.08 10.07 -2.66
C GLY A 36 9.50 8.64 -3.02
N SER A 37 8.83 7.63 -2.45
CA SER A 37 9.04 6.22 -2.79
C SER A 37 8.29 5.80 -4.06
N LEU A 38 7.31 6.61 -4.49
CA LEU A 38 6.52 6.43 -5.71
C LEU A 38 6.32 7.77 -6.41
N ASP A 39 6.51 7.82 -7.73
CA ASP A 39 6.18 9.03 -8.50
C ASP A 39 4.67 9.29 -8.45
N ALA A 40 4.28 10.55 -8.18
CA ALA A 40 2.86 10.93 -8.12
C ALA A 40 2.08 10.57 -9.40
N GLU A 41 2.73 10.66 -10.57
CA GLU A 41 2.13 10.28 -11.86
C GLU A 41 1.77 8.79 -11.96
N ARG A 42 2.40 7.94 -11.15
CA ARG A 42 2.18 6.49 -11.15
C ARG A 42 1.09 6.07 -10.16
N ARG A 43 0.61 6.96 -9.29
CA ARG A 43 -0.35 6.68 -8.23
C ARG A 43 -1.57 5.88 -8.74
N GLU A 44 -2.27 6.42 -9.73
CA GLU A 44 -3.48 5.79 -10.28
C GLU A 44 -3.19 4.44 -10.93
N ALA A 45 -2.08 4.34 -11.65
CA ALA A 45 -1.67 3.09 -12.29
C ALA A 45 -1.37 2.00 -11.25
N VAL A 46 -0.73 2.37 -10.14
CA VAL A 46 -0.43 1.45 -9.04
C VAL A 46 -1.71 1.02 -8.33
N LEU A 47 -2.61 1.94 -7.99
CA LEU A 47 -3.90 1.61 -7.38
C LEU A 47 -4.73 0.69 -8.26
N GLY A 48 -4.81 0.98 -9.56
CA GLY A 48 -5.51 0.11 -10.52
C GLY A 48 -4.92 -1.30 -10.58
N ALA A 49 -3.59 -1.43 -10.55
CA ALA A 49 -2.93 -2.74 -10.52
C ALA A 49 -3.19 -3.50 -9.20
N LEU A 50 -3.20 -2.80 -8.06
CA LEU A 50 -3.50 -3.39 -6.75
C LEU A 50 -4.94 -3.89 -6.71
N HIS A 51 -5.90 -3.09 -7.19
CA HIS A 51 -7.30 -3.48 -7.29
C HIS A 51 -7.50 -4.74 -8.13
N ALA A 52 -6.94 -4.75 -9.34
CA ALA A 52 -7.03 -5.89 -10.25
C ALA A 52 -6.40 -7.17 -9.65
N ARG A 53 -5.39 -7.04 -8.79
CA ARG A 53 -4.76 -8.19 -8.13
C ARG A 53 -5.61 -8.73 -6.98
N GLU A 54 -6.19 -7.85 -6.16
CA GLU A 54 -7.02 -8.26 -5.01
C GLU A 54 -8.32 -8.92 -5.46
N GLU A 55 -8.92 -8.46 -6.57
CA GLU A 55 -10.12 -9.08 -7.17
C GLU A 55 -9.91 -10.53 -7.63
N GLN A 56 -8.68 -10.92 -7.98
CA GLN A 56 -8.37 -12.28 -8.43
C GLN A 56 -8.42 -13.30 -7.29
N VAL A 57 -7.81 -12.96 -6.16
CA VAL A 57 -7.73 -13.79 -4.96
C VAL A 57 -7.25 -12.92 -3.82
N THR A 58 -7.84 -13.13 -2.64
CA THR A 58 -7.45 -12.42 -1.42
C THR A 58 -5.94 -12.51 -1.17
N THR A 59 -5.34 -11.38 -0.83
CA THR A 59 -3.93 -11.33 -0.42
C THR A 59 -3.74 -11.46 1.09
N GLY A 60 -4.83 -11.54 1.86
CA GLY A 60 -4.79 -11.78 3.29
C GLY A 60 -4.23 -13.16 3.63
N ILE A 61 -3.29 -13.18 4.57
CA ILE A 61 -2.65 -14.40 5.09
C ILE A 61 -3.25 -14.82 6.44
N GLY A 62 -4.17 -14.02 6.98
CA GLY A 62 -4.96 -14.31 8.18
C GLY A 62 -4.49 -13.54 9.41
N HIS A 63 -5.26 -13.59 10.49
CA HIS A 63 -5.00 -12.87 11.74
C HIS A 63 -4.93 -11.34 11.61
N GLY A 64 -5.60 -10.79 10.59
CA GLY A 64 -5.59 -9.35 10.31
C GLY A 64 -4.37 -8.87 9.51
N VAL A 65 -3.71 -9.77 8.78
CA VAL A 65 -2.59 -9.49 7.86
C VAL A 65 -2.92 -9.95 6.45
#